data_AF-A0A9W6Z313-F1
#
_entry.id   AF-A0A9W6Z313-F1
#
_cell.length_a   1.000
_cell.length_b   1.000
_cell.length_c   1.000
_cell.angle_alpha   90.00
_cell.angle_beta   90.00
_cell.angle_gamma   90.00
#
_symmetry.space_group_name_H-M   'P 1'
#
loop_
_entity.id
_entity.type
_entity.pdbx_description
1 polymer ?
#
loop_
_entity_poly.entity_id
_entity_poly.type
_entity_poly.pdbx_seq_one_letter_code
_entity_poly.pdbx_strand_id
1 'polypeptide(L)'
;MVPETDSPKKVTEMLTKQPPPTAATTTPTPSKTANSRLLLHKLIKNFAWFVTVVSFFVNLYIYTYPSLNPEACSWKHQYKNTANLAQWQQQLLDVPYLGDLYSTYFISEDPLLKPQVDDVRLMAIGDPQINGNWPSTKYIKRLDNYGNDYYLGHIYKVMKPRLQPSHVVVMGDLFSSQWISDSEFYNRTKRYMTRLFPRPSEQTQVEIDFLNEHNDVDWQSHYHFFREAVENGTFLQSEWYHYNDVYDWTSANLTNEPLFINISGNHDIGYGDTTYQHMARWRKLFEI
;
A
#
# COMPACT_ATOMS: atom_id res chain seq x y z
N MET A 1 54.02 79.20 22.50
CA MET A 1 54.72 78.49 23.59
C MET A 1 53.72 78.26 24.71
N VAL A 2 53.78 77.03 25.25
CA VAL A 2 52.98 76.32 26.28
C VAL A 2 53.25 76.89 27.71
N PRO A 3 52.64 76.47 28.87
CA PRO A 3 51.41 75.70 29.25
C PRO A 3 50.52 76.40 30.34
N GLU A 4 49.45 75.72 30.80
CA GLU A 4 49.04 75.38 32.21
C GLU A 4 47.51 75.38 32.40
N THR A 5 46.80 74.27 32.70
CA THR A 5 46.60 73.42 33.91
C THR A 5 45.27 73.66 34.67
N ASP A 6 44.57 72.54 34.88
CA ASP A 6 43.76 72.09 36.03
C ASP A 6 42.31 72.54 36.35
N SER A 7 41.59 71.52 36.88
CA SER A 7 40.23 71.26 37.43
C SER A 7 39.64 72.32 38.40
N PRO A 8 38.41 72.24 39.02
CA PRO A 8 37.64 71.02 39.40
C PRO A 8 36.09 71.08 39.65
N LYS A 9 35.56 69.92 40.09
CA LYS A 9 34.51 69.63 41.12
C LYS A 9 32.98 69.75 40.84
N LYS A 10 32.31 68.64 41.21
CA LYS A 10 30.86 68.39 41.39
C LYS A 10 30.38 68.79 42.79
N VAL A 11 29.10 69.21 42.90
CA VAL A 11 28.31 69.25 44.14
C VAL A 11 26.92 68.64 43.88
N THR A 12 26.42 67.91 44.86
CA THR A 12 25.15 67.15 44.89
C THR A 12 24.08 67.97 45.60
N GLU A 13 22.82 67.95 45.12
CA GLU A 13 21.66 68.45 45.88
C GLU A 13 20.44 67.53 45.63
N MET A 14 19.77 67.15 46.73
CA MET A 14 18.54 66.35 46.76
C MET A 14 17.33 67.26 47.01
N LEU A 15 16.26 67.14 46.22
CA LEU A 15 14.95 67.74 46.52
C LEU A 15 13.80 66.81 46.06
N THR A 16 13.13 66.24 47.06
CA THR A 16 11.71 65.84 47.21
C THR A 16 10.83 65.49 45.97
N LYS A 17 10.30 64.26 45.95
CA LYS A 17 9.20 63.80 45.08
C LYS A 17 7.85 63.85 45.83
N GLN A 18 6.82 64.45 45.21
CA GLN A 18 5.40 64.25 45.56
C GLN A 18 4.85 62.98 44.88
N PRO A 19 3.93 62.22 45.51
CA PRO A 19 3.28 61.08 44.87
C PRO A 19 2.12 61.50 43.94
N PRO A 20 1.89 60.80 42.82
CA PRO A 20 0.73 61.04 41.95
C PRO A 20 -0.55 60.40 42.53
N PRO A 21 -1.75 60.87 42.13
CA PRO A 21 -3.02 60.35 42.62
C PRO A 21 -3.32 58.94 42.10
N THR A 22 -3.94 58.13 42.97
CA THR A 22 -4.34 56.74 42.75
C THR A 22 -5.37 56.63 41.62
N ALA A 23 -4.97 56.04 40.48
CA ALA A 23 -5.90 55.67 39.42
C ALA A 23 -6.70 54.43 39.83
N ALA A 24 -8.04 54.52 39.78
CA ALA A 24 -8.94 53.40 40.01
C ALA A 24 -8.72 52.31 38.94
N THR A 25 -8.37 51.11 39.39
CA THR A 25 -8.22 49.92 38.54
C THR A 25 -9.59 49.46 38.04
N THR A 26 -10.03 49.95 36.89
CA THR A 26 -11.11 49.29 36.13
C THR A 26 -10.52 48.07 35.44
N THR A 27 -10.85 46.88 35.94
CA THR A 27 -10.58 45.62 35.25
C THR A 27 -11.32 45.59 33.91
N PRO A 28 -10.65 45.43 32.76
CA PRO A 28 -11.34 45.34 31.48
C PRO A 28 -12.10 44.01 31.42
N THR A 29 -13.42 44.09 31.27
CA THR A 29 -14.26 42.92 30.98
C THR A 29 -13.84 42.33 29.63
N PRO A 30 -13.61 41.02 29.51
CA PRO A 30 -13.15 40.42 28.25
C PRO A 30 -14.17 40.67 27.14
N SER A 31 -13.71 41.18 26.00
CA SER A 31 -14.57 41.49 24.86
C SER A 31 -15.27 40.22 24.36
N LYS A 32 -16.55 40.33 23.96
CA LYS A 32 -17.35 39.19 23.44
C LYS A 32 -16.64 38.42 22.31
N THR A 33 -15.78 39.10 21.56
CA THR A 33 -14.93 38.55 20.48
C THR A 33 -13.80 37.65 20.96
N ALA A 34 -13.23 37.90 22.14
CA ALA A 34 -12.21 37.02 22.73
C ALA A 34 -12.84 35.70 23.23
N ASN A 35 -14.03 35.80 23.84
CA ASN A 35 -14.79 34.64 24.31
C ASN A 35 -15.29 33.76 23.15
N SER A 36 -15.72 34.36 22.03
CA SER A 36 -16.15 33.60 20.85
C SER A 36 -14.98 32.88 20.15
N ARG A 37 -13.80 33.52 20.05
CA ARG A 37 -12.58 32.86 19.53
C ARG A 37 -12.13 31.71 20.44
N LEU A 38 -12.19 31.88 21.75
CA LEU A 38 -11.85 30.83 22.72
C LEU A 38 -12.83 29.64 22.62
N LEU A 39 -14.12 29.91 22.46
CA LEU A 39 -15.15 28.89 22.25
C LEU A 39 -14.95 28.15 20.92
N LEU A 40 -14.71 28.87 19.82
CA LEU A 40 -14.43 28.28 18.52
C LEU A 40 -13.17 27.40 18.56
N HIS A 41 -12.10 27.87 19.21
CA HIS A 41 -10.87 27.09 19.36
C HIS A 41 -11.10 25.82 20.20
N LYS A 42 -11.87 25.90 21.29
CA LYS A 42 -12.27 24.71 22.08
C LYS A 42 -13.10 23.74 21.25
N LEU A 43 -14.04 24.24 20.44
CA LEU A 43 -14.87 23.41 19.55
C LEU A 43 -14.02 22.70 18.49
N ILE A 44 -13.13 23.43 17.81
CA ILE A 44 -12.21 22.84 16.80
C ILE A 44 -11.30 21.80 17.46
N LYS A 45 -10.75 22.08 18.65
CA LYS A 45 -9.91 21.14 19.39
C LYS A 45 -10.68 19.87 19.76
N ASN A 46 -11.90 20.00 20.28
CA ASN A 46 -12.73 18.85 20.63
C ASN A 46 -13.14 18.04 19.40
N PHE A 47 -13.48 18.72 18.30
CA PHE A 47 -13.77 18.07 17.02
C PHE A 47 -12.56 17.33 16.47
N ALA A 48 -11.36 17.93 16.51
CA ALA A 48 -10.13 17.27 16.09
C ALA A 48 -9.85 16.01 16.92
N TRP A 49 -10.05 16.06 18.24
CA TRP A 49 -9.94 14.89 19.11
C TRP A 49 -10.96 13.81 18.75
N PHE A 50 -12.22 14.20 18.54
CA PHE A 50 -13.26 13.27 18.10
C PHE A 50 -12.89 12.58 16.78
N VAL A 51 -12.50 13.35 15.76
CA VAL A 51 -12.08 12.81 14.46
C VAL A 51 -10.88 11.88 14.61
N THR A 52 -9.91 12.24 15.47
CA THR A 52 -8.72 11.40 15.73
C THR A 52 -9.11 10.07 16.36
N VAL A 53 -9.97 10.09 17.38
CA VAL A 53 -10.45 8.90 18.07
C VAL A 53 -11.24 8.01 17.11
N VAL A 54 -12.17 8.58 16.35
CA VAL A 54 -12.94 7.83 15.33
C VAL A 54 -11.99 7.23 14.29
N SER A 55 -11.03 8.00 13.78
CA SER A 55 -10.08 7.52 12.79
C SER A 55 -9.22 6.38 13.34
N PHE A 56 -8.82 6.44 14.61
CA PHE A 56 -8.10 5.35 15.27
C PHE A 56 -8.91 4.05 15.26
N PHE A 57 -10.18 4.10 15.67
CA PHE A 57 -11.03 2.90 15.69
C PHE A 57 -11.37 2.38 14.29
N VAL A 58 -11.61 3.27 13.33
CA VAL A 58 -11.84 2.88 11.94
C VAL A 58 -10.59 2.24 11.33
N ASN A 59 -9.40 2.78 11.60
CA ASN A 59 -8.15 2.15 11.16
C ASN A 59 -7.97 0.79 11.82
N LEU A 60 -8.18 0.67 13.13
CA LEU A 60 -8.13 -0.63 13.80
C LEU A 60 -9.06 -1.63 13.08
N TYR A 61 -10.33 -1.27 12.90
CA TYR A 61 -11.31 -2.09 12.20
C TYR A 61 -10.85 -2.48 10.79
N ILE A 62 -10.47 -1.53 9.94
CA ILE A 62 -10.14 -1.78 8.53
C ILE A 62 -8.94 -2.73 8.37
N TYR A 63 -8.00 -2.74 9.33
CA TYR A 63 -6.82 -3.60 9.30
C TYR A 63 -7.01 -4.96 10.00
N THR A 64 -8.04 -5.12 10.83
CA THR A 64 -8.24 -6.33 11.66
C THR A 64 -9.64 -6.90 11.57
N TYR A 65 -10.51 -6.40 10.69
CA TYR A 65 -11.90 -6.86 10.57
C TYR A 65 -12.05 -8.37 10.37
N PRO A 66 -11.13 -9.13 9.71
CA PRO A 66 -11.28 -10.57 9.59
C PRO A 66 -11.26 -11.28 10.95
N SER A 67 -10.53 -10.72 11.92
CA SER A 67 -10.44 -11.25 13.30
C SER A 67 -11.70 -11.00 14.14
N LEU A 68 -12.68 -10.23 13.65
CA LEU A 68 -13.98 -10.07 14.30
C LEU A 68 -14.88 -11.30 14.08
N ASN A 69 -14.67 -12.02 12.98
CA ASN A 69 -15.37 -13.27 12.67
C ASN A 69 -14.38 -14.27 12.06
N PRO A 70 -13.49 -14.83 12.88
CA PRO A 70 -12.39 -15.63 12.39
C PRO A 70 -12.85 -16.94 11.73
N GLU A 71 -13.96 -17.52 12.19
CA GLU A 71 -14.53 -18.76 11.65
C GLU A 71 -14.99 -18.61 10.20
N ALA A 72 -15.55 -17.45 9.83
CA ALA A 72 -15.95 -17.16 8.45
C ALA A 72 -14.77 -16.71 7.57
N CYS A 73 -13.67 -16.27 8.19
CA CYS A 73 -12.54 -15.63 7.52
C CYS A 73 -11.25 -16.47 7.53
N SER A 74 -11.32 -17.73 7.93
CA SER A 74 -10.21 -18.69 7.96
C SER A 74 -10.49 -19.89 7.08
N TRP A 75 -9.43 -20.52 6.61
CA TRP A 75 -9.54 -21.85 6.03
C TRP A 75 -10.03 -22.86 7.06
N LYS A 76 -10.82 -23.83 6.58
CA LYS A 76 -11.33 -24.93 7.41
C LYS A 76 -10.20 -25.73 8.09
N HIS A 77 -9.07 -25.90 7.41
CA HIS A 77 -7.89 -26.56 7.94
C HIS A 77 -6.74 -25.57 8.01
N GLN A 78 -6.09 -25.50 9.17
CA GLN A 78 -4.89 -24.70 9.41
C GLN A 78 -3.86 -25.57 10.13
N TYR A 79 -2.63 -25.55 9.66
CA TYR A 79 -1.59 -26.49 10.08
C TYR A 79 -0.58 -25.81 11.01
N LYS A 80 -1.04 -25.20 12.10
CA LYS A 80 -0.19 -24.43 13.01
C LYS A 80 0.28 -25.27 14.20
N ASN A 81 1.58 -25.28 14.45
CA ASN A 81 2.17 -25.94 15.61
C ASN A 81 2.17 -25.01 16.82
N THR A 82 1.30 -25.28 17.80
CA THR A 82 1.17 -24.48 19.03
C THR A 82 1.84 -25.13 20.25
N ALA A 83 2.41 -26.33 20.10
CA ALA A 83 2.90 -27.13 21.22
C ALA A 83 4.13 -26.52 21.94
N ASN A 84 4.97 -25.78 21.20
CA ASN A 84 6.21 -25.18 21.72
C ASN A 84 6.05 -23.72 22.17
N LEU A 85 4.81 -23.20 22.24
CA LEU A 85 4.56 -21.82 22.66
C LEU A 85 4.71 -21.67 24.18
N ALA A 86 5.24 -20.52 24.60
CA ALA A 86 5.30 -20.12 25.99
C ALA A 86 3.89 -20.01 26.59
N GLN A 87 3.78 -20.20 27.91
CA GLN A 87 2.48 -20.22 28.61
C GLN A 87 1.64 -18.94 28.36
N TRP A 88 2.27 -17.77 28.33
CA TRP A 88 1.57 -16.51 28.07
C TRP A 88 1.05 -16.41 26.62
N GLN A 89 1.74 -17.03 25.65
CA GLN A 89 1.29 -17.08 24.26
C GLN A 89 0.06 -17.97 24.13
N GLN A 90 0.06 -19.12 24.83
CA GLN A 90 -1.12 -20.00 24.89
C GLN A 90 -2.33 -19.27 25.48
N GLN A 91 -2.14 -18.56 26.60
CA GLN A 91 -3.20 -17.73 27.20
C GLN A 91 -3.70 -16.62 26.28
N LEU A 92 -2.82 -16.03 25.45
CA LEU A 92 -3.21 -15.02 24.49
C LEU A 92 -4.07 -15.60 23.36
N LEU A 93 -3.78 -16.84 22.91
CA LEU A 93 -4.56 -17.53 21.88
C LEU A 93 -6.01 -17.79 22.30
N ASP A 94 -6.27 -17.95 23.60
CA ASP A 94 -7.62 -18.15 24.15
C ASP A 94 -8.48 -16.87 24.12
N VAL A 95 -7.88 -15.69 23.86
CA VAL A 95 -8.60 -14.43 23.74
C VAL A 95 -9.09 -14.26 22.30
N PRO A 96 -10.40 -14.30 21.98
CA PRO A 96 -10.88 -14.49 20.61
C PRO A 96 -10.28 -13.54 19.56
N TYR A 97 -10.35 -12.23 19.80
CA TYR A 97 -9.86 -11.23 18.85
C TYR A 97 -8.32 -11.09 18.87
N LEU A 98 -7.72 -11.03 20.06
CA LEU A 98 -6.28 -10.80 20.20
C LEU A 98 -5.46 -12.06 19.86
N GLY A 99 -5.97 -13.23 20.22
CA GLY A 99 -5.40 -14.53 19.90
C GLY A 99 -5.43 -14.82 18.41
N ASP A 100 -6.54 -14.51 17.73
CA ASP A 100 -6.64 -14.63 16.27
C ASP A 100 -5.65 -13.70 15.55
N LEU A 101 -5.55 -12.45 15.97
CA LEU A 101 -4.55 -11.51 15.45
C LEU A 101 -3.13 -12.03 15.69
N TYR A 102 -2.84 -12.48 16.91
CA TYR A 102 -1.53 -13.00 17.25
C TYR A 102 -1.16 -14.21 16.39
N SER A 103 -2.09 -15.17 16.27
CA SER A 103 -1.94 -16.34 15.42
C SER A 103 -1.70 -15.97 13.96
N THR A 104 -2.44 -15.00 13.42
CA THR A 104 -2.35 -14.59 12.01
C THR A 104 -0.98 -14.01 11.66
N TYR A 105 -0.41 -13.16 12.53
CA TYR A 105 0.81 -12.41 12.21
C TYR A 105 2.09 -13.05 12.73
N PHE A 106 2.02 -13.88 13.78
CA PHE A 106 3.21 -14.42 14.46
C PHE A 106 3.34 -15.95 14.42
N ILE A 107 2.29 -16.67 14.00
CA ILE A 107 2.32 -18.14 13.91
C ILE A 107 2.11 -18.57 12.46
N SER A 108 3.21 -19.00 11.84
CA SER A 108 3.20 -19.64 10.52
C SER A 108 2.74 -21.09 10.60
N GLU A 109 2.22 -21.61 9.50
CA GLU A 109 1.94 -23.04 9.38
C GLU A 109 3.23 -23.85 9.35
N ASP A 110 3.19 -25.03 9.97
CA ASP A 110 4.29 -25.97 10.05
C ASP A 110 4.19 -26.95 8.86
N PRO A 111 5.18 -26.98 7.96
CA PRO A 111 5.19 -27.90 6.82
C PRO A 111 5.06 -29.38 7.23
N LEU A 112 5.49 -29.74 8.45
CA LEU A 112 5.42 -31.13 8.95
C LEU A 112 4.01 -31.56 9.33
N LEU A 113 3.11 -30.59 9.57
CA LEU A 113 1.71 -30.85 9.90
C LEU A 113 0.82 -30.92 8.65
N LYS A 114 1.35 -30.53 7.48
CA LYS A 114 0.61 -30.55 6.23
C LYS A 114 0.38 -31.99 5.74
N PRO A 115 -0.75 -32.26 5.07
CA PRO A 115 -1.01 -33.55 4.44
C PRO A 115 0.00 -33.86 3.32
N GLN A 116 0.04 -35.12 2.87
CA GLN A 116 0.89 -35.51 1.73
C GLN A 116 0.55 -34.76 0.44
N VAL A 117 -0.71 -34.35 0.28
CA VAL A 117 -1.20 -33.53 -0.83
C VAL A 117 -1.76 -32.25 -0.24
N ASP A 118 -1.06 -31.13 -0.47
CA ASP A 118 -1.44 -29.82 0.05
C ASP A 118 -2.81 -29.35 -0.48
N ASP A 119 -3.56 -28.65 0.38
CA ASP A 119 -4.77 -27.95 -0.03
C ASP A 119 -4.42 -26.79 -0.97
N VAL A 120 -5.15 -26.65 -2.09
CA VAL A 120 -5.02 -25.47 -2.95
C VAL A 120 -5.75 -24.29 -2.31
N ARG A 121 -4.99 -23.29 -1.86
CA ARG A 121 -5.51 -22.04 -1.30
C ARG A 121 -5.36 -20.92 -2.31
N LEU A 122 -6.44 -20.63 -3.02
CA LEU A 122 -6.47 -19.60 -4.05
C LEU A 122 -7.02 -18.28 -3.50
N MET A 123 -6.24 -17.21 -3.65
CA MET A 123 -6.72 -15.83 -3.51
C MET A 123 -6.96 -15.26 -4.92
N ALA A 124 -8.22 -15.06 -5.28
CA ALA A 124 -8.60 -14.51 -6.56
C ALA A 124 -9.02 -13.04 -6.42
N ILE A 125 -8.48 -12.16 -7.26
CA ILE A 125 -8.75 -10.73 -7.26
C ILE A 125 -9.21 -10.35 -8.65
N GLY A 126 -10.48 -9.95 -8.77
CA GLY A 126 -11.08 -9.61 -10.06
C GLY A 126 -10.98 -8.12 -10.37
N ASP A 127 -10.76 -7.81 -11.65
CA ASP A 127 -11.08 -6.52 -12.29
C ASP A 127 -10.59 -5.29 -11.50
N PRO A 128 -9.28 -5.15 -11.21
CA PRO A 128 -8.78 -4.02 -10.43
C PRO A 128 -8.85 -2.69 -11.19
N GLN A 129 -8.99 -2.70 -12.52
CA GLN A 129 -9.21 -1.53 -13.40
C GLN A 129 -8.38 -0.30 -13.04
N ILE A 130 -7.05 -0.46 -13.03
CA ILE A 130 -6.13 0.60 -12.64
C ILE A 130 -6.27 1.78 -13.61
N ASN A 131 -6.72 2.92 -13.08
CA ASN A 131 -6.97 4.15 -13.83
C ASN A 131 -5.72 5.01 -13.99
N GLY A 132 -5.63 5.70 -15.13
CA GLY A 132 -4.48 6.51 -15.49
C GLY A 132 -4.55 7.99 -15.11
N ASN A 133 -3.39 8.65 -15.17
CA ASN A 133 -3.25 10.07 -14.87
C ASN A 133 -2.63 10.83 -16.06
N TRP A 134 -3.46 11.25 -17.01
CA TRP A 134 -3.07 12.13 -18.10
C TRP A 134 -2.72 13.56 -17.62
N PRO A 135 -1.93 14.34 -18.38
CA PRO A 135 -1.69 15.75 -18.10
C PRO A 135 -2.98 16.56 -17.85
N SER A 136 -4.05 16.26 -18.58
CA SER A 136 -5.38 16.88 -18.44
C SER A 136 -6.23 16.35 -17.26
N THR A 137 -5.79 15.29 -16.58
CA THR A 137 -6.53 14.69 -15.47
C THR A 137 -6.57 15.64 -14.27
N LYS A 138 -7.76 16.03 -13.85
CA LYS A 138 -8.00 16.91 -12.69
C LYS A 138 -7.35 16.36 -11.43
N TYR A 139 -6.79 17.24 -10.59
CA TYR A 139 -6.13 16.85 -9.33
C TYR A 139 -6.99 15.97 -8.42
N ILE A 140 -8.29 16.25 -8.32
CA ILE A 140 -9.21 15.42 -7.53
C ILE A 140 -9.30 13.99 -8.05
N LYS A 141 -9.27 13.78 -9.36
CA LYS A 141 -9.28 12.44 -9.96
C LYS A 141 -7.93 11.74 -9.79
N ARG A 142 -6.82 12.49 -9.80
CA ARG A 142 -5.50 11.92 -9.48
C ARG A 142 -5.43 11.44 -8.03
N LEU A 143 -6.03 12.19 -7.10
CA LEU A 143 -6.14 11.79 -5.70
C LEU A 143 -7.04 10.57 -5.54
N ASP A 144 -8.17 10.52 -6.24
CA ASP A 144 -9.04 9.34 -6.29
C ASP A 144 -8.30 8.11 -6.81
N ASN A 145 -7.61 8.22 -7.96
CA ASN A 145 -6.78 7.14 -8.50
C ASN A 145 -5.71 6.67 -7.51
N TYR A 146 -5.04 7.61 -6.84
CA TYR A 146 -4.08 7.30 -5.77
C TYR A 146 -4.74 6.56 -4.60
N GLY A 147 -5.90 7.04 -4.13
CA GLY A 147 -6.66 6.38 -3.07
C GLY A 147 -7.08 4.96 -3.45
N ASN A 148 -7.57 4.76 -4.68
CA ASN A 148 -8.00 3.46 -5.19
C ASN A 148 -6.84 2.46 -5.26
N ASP A 149 -5.65 2.89 -5.72
CA ASP A 149 -4.45 2.03 -5.72
C ASP A 149 -4.14 1.49 -4.31
N TYR A 150 -4.15 2.38 -3.30
CA TYR A 150 -3.83 2.00 -1.92
C TYR A 150 -4.97 1.25 -1.24
N TYR A 151 -6.22 1.50 -1.62
CA TYR A 151 -7.36 0.74 -1.14
C TYR A 151 -7.31 -0.72 -1.62
N LEU A 152 -7.05 -0.96 -2.91
CA LEU A 152 -6.87 -2.32 -3.42
C LEU A 152 -5.63 -2.99 -2.80
N GLY A 153 -4.52 -2.25 -2.69
CA GLY A 153 -3.33 -2.76 -2.03
C GLY A 153 -3.52 -3.05 -0.55
N HIS A 154 -4.40 -2.31 0.13
CA HIS A 154 -4.80 -2.60 1.51
C HIS A 154 -5.53 -3.94 1.62
N ILE A 155 -6.48 -4.21 0.73
CA ILE A 155 -7.21 -5.50 0.71
C ILE A 155 -6.21 -6.65 0.57
N TYR A 156 -5.30 -6.58 -0.41
CA TYR A 156 -4.28 -7.60 -0.61
C TYR A 156 -3.38 -7.78 0.62
N LYS A 157 -2.86 -6.69 1.20
CA LYS A 157 -1.97 -6.72 2.38
C LYS A 157 -2.63 -7.28 3.63
N VAL A 158 -3.92 -7.01 3.85
CA VAL A 158 -4.67 -7.56 4.99
C VAL A 158 -5.00 -9.03 4.76
N MET A 159 -5.41 -9.40 3.55
CA MET A 159 -5.87 -10.76 3.28
C MET A 159 -4.72 -11.75 3.09
N LYS A 160 -3.56 -11.34 2.58
CA LYS A 160 -2.44 -12.27 2.31
C LYS A 160 -1.91 -12.98 3.57
N PRO A 161 -1.57 -12.29 4.67
CA PRO A 161 -1.17 -12.96 5.92
C PRO A 161 -2.29 -13.81 6.51
N ARG A 162 -3.55 -13.39 6.35
CA ARG A 162 -4.72 -14.11 6.86
C ARG A 162 -4.96 -15.43 6.13
N LEU A 163 -4.97 -15.38 4.80
CA LEU A 163 -5.29 -16.53 3.96
C LEU A 163 -4.06 -17.42 3.72
N GLN A 164 -2.83 -16.91 3.85
CA GLN A 164 -1.61 -17.66 3.50
C GLN A 164 -1.81 -18.47 2.20
N PRO A 165 -2.20 -17.79 1.10
CA PRO A 165 -2.57 -18.49 -0.13
C PRO A 165 -1.36 -19.24 -0.70
N SER A 166 -1.61 -20.34 -1.41
CA SER A 166 -0.60 -20.95 -2.27
C SER A 166 -0.54 -20.25 -3.63
N HIS A 167 -1.67 -19.68 -4.07
CA HIS A 167 -1.79 -19.00 -5.35
C HIS A 167 -2.52 -17.67 -5.20
N VAL A 168 -2.01 -16.63 -5.84
CA VAL A 168 -2.71 -15.36 -6.03
C VAL A 168 -2.97 -15.19 -7.52
N VAL A 169 -4.22 -15.03 -7.91
CA VAL A 169 -4.63 -14.84 -9.30
C VAL A 169 -5.32 -13.49 -9.43
N VAL A 170 -4.79 -12.63 -10.30
CA VAL A 170 -5.51 -11.42 -10.74
C VAL A 170 -6.23 -11.73 -12.04
N MET A 171 -7.55 -11.65 -12.00
CA MET A 171 -8.46 -12.17 -13.03
C MET A 171 -8.85 -11.09 -14.05
N GLY A 172 -7.90 -10.72 -14.92
CA GLY A 172 -8.18 -9.85 -16.06
C GLY A 172 -8.48 -8.40 -15.70
N ASP A 173 -8.52 -7.58 -16.75
CA ASP A 173 -8.83 -6.15 -16.72
C ASP A 173 -8.04 -5.41 -15.64
N LEU A 174 -6.72 -5.67 -15.66
CA LEU A 174 -5.77 -5.00 -14.79
C LEU A 174 -5.82 -3.49 -15.01
N PHE A 175 -6.01 -3.07 -16.26
CA PHE A 175 -6.11 -1.66 -16.65
C PHE A 175 -7.52 -1.30 -17.08
N SER A 176 -7.90 -0.04 -16.85
CA SER A 176 -9.24 0.45 -17.22
C SER A 176 -9.45 0.76 -18.71
N SER A 177 -8.44 0.54 -19.56
CA SER A 177 -8.54 0.80 -21.01
C SER A 177 -7.37 0.15 -21.75
N GLN A 178 -7.66 -0.50 -22.89
CA GLN A 178 -6.61 -1.00 -23.77
C GLN A 178 -5.91 0.12 -24.57
N TRP A 179 -6.61 1.24 -24.79
CA TRP A 179 -6.17 2.37 -25.62
C TRP A 179 -5.28 3.32 -24.83
N ILE A 180 -4.14 2.81 -24.38
CA ILE A 180 -3.15 3.55 -23.61
C ILE A 180 -1.78 3.44 -24.26
N SER A 181 -1.00 4.53 -24.19
CA SER A 181 0.39 4.53 -24.63
C SER A 181 1.24 3.61 -23.75
N ASP A 182 2.38 3.18 -24.26
CA ASP A 182 3.28 2.30 -23.50
C ASP A 182 3.79 2.97 -22.22
N SER A 183 4.06 4.28 -22.25
CA SER A 183 4.39 5.04 -21.04
C SER A 183 3.28 4.96 -19.98
N GLU A 184 2.01 5.06 -20.38
CA GLU A 184 0.90 4.94 -19.44
C GLU A 184 0.70 3.50 -18.97
N PHE A 185 0.87 2.51 -19.86
CA PHE A 185 0.90 1.09 -19.51
C PHE A 185 1.96 0.82 -18.44
N TYR A 186 3.20 1.26 -18.66
CA TYR A 186 4.31 1.10 -17.71
C TYR A 186 4.07 1.81 -16.38
N ASN A 187 3.52 3.03 -16.40
CA ASN A 187 3.13 3.73 -15.17
C ASN A 187 2.07 2.99 -14.36
N ARG A 188 1.09 2.37 -15.04
CA ARG A 188 0.07 1.54 -14.39
C ARG A 188 0.68 0.23 -13.88
N THR A 189 1.50 -0.46 -14.66
CA THR A 189 2.21 -1.68 -14.23
C THR A 189 3.12 -1.44 -13.03
N LYS A 190 3.84 -0.31 -12.99
CA LYS A 190 4.66 0.05 -11.84
C LYS A 190 3.82 0.21 -10.58
N ARG A 191 2.65 0.87 -10.68
CA ARG A 191 1.72 1.00 -9.53
C ARG A 191 1.11 -0.34 -9.14
N TYR A 192 0.73 -1.16 -10.12
CA TYR A 192 0.29 -2.53 -9.92
C TYR A 192 1.31 -3.31 -9.05
N MET A 193 2.59 -3.33 -9.44
CA MET A 193 3.63 -4.10 -8.76
C MET A 193 4.08 -3.51 -7.42
N THR A 194 4.03 -2.19 -7.24
CA THR A 194 4.60 -1.53 -6.05
C THR A 194 3.56 -1.12 -5.01
N ARG A 195 2.30 -0.89 -5.41
CA ARG A 195 1.24 -0.36 -4.53
C ARG A 195 0.14 -1.39 -4.28
N LEU A 196 -0.40 -1.98 -5.36
CA LEU A 196 -1.54 -2.88 -5.28
C LEU A 196 -1.11 -4.29 -4.85
N PHE A 197 -0.16 -4.88 -5.57
CA PHE A 197 0.27 -6.26 -5.34
C PHE A 197 1.79 -6.31 -5.14
N PRO A 198 2.32 -5.74 -4.04
CA PRO A 198 3.73 -5.80 -3.74
C PRO A 198 4.18 -7.25 -3.55
N ARG A 199 5.24 -7.60 -4.27
CA ARG A 199 5.99 -8.86 -4.15
C ARG A 199 7.44 -8.54 -3.75
N PRO A 200 8.22 -9.51 -3.26
CA PRO A 200 9.63 -9.29 -2.97
C PRO A 200 10.40 -8.83 -4.20
N SER A 201 11.47 -8.07 -3.96
CA SER A 201 12.35 -7.56 -5.03
C SER A 201 12.92 -8.69 -5.87
N GLU A 202 13.23 -9.82 -5.25
CA GLU A 202 13.77 -11.03 -5.89
C GLU A 202 12.86 -11.55 -7.03
N GLN A 203 11.55 -11.26 -6.97
CA GLN A 203 10.56 -11.67 -7.96
C GLN A 203 10.12 -10.55 -8.92
N THR A 204 10.56 -9.32 -8.72
CA THR A 204 10.05 -8.14 -9.45
C THR A 204 11.13 -7.22 -10.00
N GLN A 205 12.39 -7.41 -9.61
CA GLN A 205 13.46 -6.46 -9.92
C GLN A 205 13.67 -6.32 -11.43
N VAL A 206 13.61 -7.42 -12.18
CA VAL A 206 13.81 -7.41 -13.64
C VAL A 206 12.75 -6.56 -14.34
N GLU A 207 11.48 -6.72 -13.97
CA GLU A 207 10.38 -5.94 -14.52
C GLU A 207 10.45 -4.48 -14.08
N ILE A 208 10.77 -4.23 -12.81
CA ILE A 208 10.90 -2.87 -12.27
C ILE A 208 12.04 -2.12 -12.94
N ASP A 209 13.18 -2.77 -13.19
CA ASP A 209 14.31 -2.17 -13.89
C ASP A 209 13.95 -1.84 -15.34
N PHE A 210 13.32 -2.78 -16.04
CA PHE A 210 12.80 -2.53 -17.40
C PHE A 210 11.83 -1.33 -17.43
N LEU A 211 10.91 -1.24 -16.47
CA LEU A 211 9.97 -0.11 -16.35
C LEU A 211 10.68 1.22 -16.05
N ASN A 212 11.81 1.19 -15.34
CA ASN A 212 12.58 2.38 -15.01
C ASN A 212 13.43 2.88 -16.18
N GLU A 213 13.86 1.99 -17.06
CA GLU A 213 14.60 2.34 -18.28
C GLU A 213 13.72 3.09 -19.31
N HIS A 214 12.40 2.89 -19.27
CA HIS A 214 11.44 3.45 -20.23
C HIS A 214 11.72 3.05 -21.69
N ASN A 215 12.20 1.83 -21.89
CA ASN A 215 12.45 1.27 -23.22
C ASN A 215 11.14 0.75 -23.86
N ASP A 216 11.00 0.94 -25.16
CA ASP A 216 9.91 0.33 -25.93
C ASP A 216 10.17 -1.18 -26.09
N VAL A 217 9.10 -1.98 -26.07
CA VAL A 217 9.21 -3.41 -26.37
C VAL A 217 9.37 -3.60 -27.87
N ASP A 218 10.31 -4.46 -28.27
CA ASP A 218 10.45 -4.93 -29.65
C ASP A 218 9.31 -5.90 -30.01
N TRP A 219 8.17 -5.31 -30.36
CA TRP A 219 6.97 -6.03 -30.75
C TRP A 219 7.12 -6.72 -32.11
N GLN A 220 8.08 -6.30 -32.96
CA GLN A 220 8.32 -6.89 -34.27
C GLN A 220 9.00 -8.24 -34.13
N SER A 221 10.00 -8.33 -33.25
CA SER A 221 10.59 -9.61 -32.86
C SER A 221 9.55 -10.53 -32.22
N HIS A 222 8.71 -9.99 -31.32
CA HIS A 222 7.59 -10.77 -30.75
C HIS A 222 6.61 -11.26 -31.83
N TYR A 223 6.27 -10.42 -32.80
CA TYR A 223 5.42 -10.79 -33.94
C TYR A 223 6.01 -11.95 -34.73
N HIS A 224 7.29 -11.86 -35.13
CA HIS A 224 7.95 -12.92 -35.89
C HIS A 224 8.01 -14.23 -35.12
N PHE A 225 8.40 -14.18 -33.83
CA PHE A 225 8.36 -15.33 -32.93
C PHE A 225 6.96 -15.96 -32.88
N PHE A 226 5.93 -15.15 -32.64
CA PHE A 226 4.57 -15.65 -32.45
C PHE A 226 4.03 -16.28 -33.73
N ARG A 227 4.28 -15.65 -34.89
CA ARG A 227 3.89 -16.17 -36.20
C ARG A 227 4.55 -17.51 -36.48
N GLU A 228 5.86 -17.61 -36.29
CA GLU A 228 6.61 -18.84 -36.48
C GLU A 228 6.10 -19.95 -35.54
N ALA A 229 5.84 -19.62 -34.28
CA ALA A 229 5.30 -20.57 -33.30
C ALA A 229 3.91 -21.10 -33.68
N VAL A 230 3.04 -20.25 -34.23
CA VAL A 230 1.73 -20.70 -34.75
C VAL A 230 1.90 -21.55 -36.01
N GLU A 231 2.71 -21.11 -36.97
CA GLU A 231 2.92 -21.80 -38.25
C GLU A 231 3.55 -23.19 -38.08
N ASN A 232 4.49 -23.33 -37.15
CA ASN A 232 5.15 -24.59 -36.85
C ASN A 232 4.35 -25.47 -35.86
N GLY A 233 3.18 -25.01 -35.40
CA GLY A 233 2.37 -25.72 -34.42
C GLY A 233 3.05 -25.87 -33.05
N THR A 234 3.99 -24.99 -32.72
CA THR A 234 4.79 -25.02 -31.49
C THR A 234 3.90 -25.07 -30.25
N PHE A 235 2.84 -24.26 -30.20
CA PHE A 235 1.90 -24.24 -29.07
C PHE A 235 1.03 -25.51 -28.94
N LEU A 236 1.04 -26.40 -29.94
CA LEU A 236 0.36 -27.70 -29.91
C LEU A 236 1.28 -28.84 -29.46
N GLN A 237 2.57 -28.56 -29.28
CA GLN A 237 3.55 -29.52 -28.78
C GLN A 237 3.46 -29.56 -27.25
N SER A 238 3.48 -30.76 -26.67
CA SER A 238 3.31 -30.98 -25.23
C SER A 238 4.29 -30.17 -24.39
N GLU A 239 5.50 -29.92 -24.89
CA GLU A 239 6.54 -29.15 -24.22
C GLU A 239 6.14 -27.69 -23.89
N TRP A 240 5.10 -27.17 -24.56
CA TRP A 240 4.66 -25.77 -24.44
C TRP A 240 3.38 -25.58 -23.60
N TYR A 241 2.70 -26.65 -23.21
CA TYR A 241 1.49 -26.57 -22.37
C TYR A 241 1.39 -27.67 -21.32
N HIS A 242 2.09 -28.80 -21.54
CA HIS A 242 2.15 -29.91 -20.61
C HIS A 242 3.42 -29.78 -19.78
N TYR A 243 3.23 -29.43 -18.52
CA TYR A 243 4.30 -29.35 -17.55
C TYR A 243 4.06 -30.40 -16.47
N ASN A 244 5.05 -31.26 -16.23
CA ASN A 244 5.04 -32.24 -15.14
C ASN A 244 5.89 -31.71 -13.99
N ASP A 245 5.53 -32.04 -12.76
CA ASP A 245 6.29 -31.65 -11.57
C ASP A 245 6.61 -30.17 -11.56
N VAL A 246 5.58 -29.35 -11.77
CA VAL A 246 5.71 -27.90 -11.80
C VAL A 246 5.95 -27.43 -10.36
N TYR A 247 7.18 -27.63 -9.91
CA TYR A 247 7.68 -27.08 -8.67
C TYR A 247 7.54 -25.57 -8.83
N ASP A 248 6.65 -24.99 -8.04
CA ASP A 248 6.48 -23.57 -7.78
C ASP A 248 7.25 -22.64 -8.74
N TRP A 249 6.57 -22.19 -9.80
CA TRP A 249 7.16 -21.54 -10.98
C TRP A 249 7.96 -20.27 -10.69
N THR A 250 7.97 -19.80 -9.46
CA THR A 250 8.96 -18.86 -8.99
C THR A 250 9.30 -19.22 -7.56
N SER A 251 10.27 -20.11 -7.35
CA SER A 251 11.13 -19.98 -6.18
C SER A 251 10.41 -19.69 -4.85
N ALA A 252 9.24 -20.28 -4.57
CA ALA A 252 8.61 -20.12 -3.26
C ALA A 252 9.40 -20.87 -2.17
N ASN A 253 10.38 -21.68 -2.58
CA ASN A 253 11.42 -22.18 -1.71
C ASN A 253 12.57 -21.17 -1.46
N LEU A 254 12.66 -20.05 -2.20
CA LEU A 254 13.55 -18.92 -1.89
C LEU A 254 12.84 -17.86 -1.03
N THR A 255 11.52 -17.71 -1.15
CA THR A 255 10.71 -16.74 -0.39
C THR A 255 9.36 -17.36 -0.02
N ASN A 256 8.85 -17.17 1.21
CA ASN A 256 7.51 -17.63 1.67
C ASN A 256 6.33 -16.92 0.97
N GLU A 257 6.34 -16.84 -0.36
CA GLU A 257 5.40 -16.11 -1.20
C GLU A 257 4.53 -17.06 -2.03
N PRO A 258 3.27 -16.69 -2.31
CA PRO A 258 2.41 -17.47 -3.20
C PRO A 258 2.87 -17.40 -4.66
N LEU A 259 2.52 -18.42 -5.44
CA LEU A 259 2.59 -18.33 -6.90
C LEU A 259 1.65 -17.22 -7.39
N PHE A 260 2.21 -16.24 -8.08
CA PHE A 260 1.47 -15.07 -8.52
C PHE A 260 1.15 -15.15 -10.02
N ILE A 261 -0.13 -15.17 -10.36
CA ILE A 261 -0.62 -15.37 -11.73
C ILE A 261 -1.42 -14.16 -12.18
N ASN A 262 -1.08 -13.65 -13.37
CA ASN A 262 -1.84 -12.60 -14.04
C ASN A 262 -2.55 -13.15 -15.26
N ILE A 263 -3.87 -13.07 -15.25
CA ILE A 263 -4.69 -13.39 -16.40
C ILE A 263 -4.95 -12.07 -17.14
N SER A 264 -4.76 -12.06 -18.46
CA SER A 264 -5.11 -10.90 -19.28
C SER A 264 -6.62 -10.76 -19.41
N GLY A 265 -7.12 -9.53 -19.49
CA GLY A 265 -8.49 -9.23 -19.88
C GLY A 265 -8.58 -8.43 -21.18
N ASN A 266 -9.80 -8.07 -21.55
CA ASN A 266 -10.04 -7.34 -22.80
C ASN A 266 -9.48 -5.91 -22.71
N HIS A 267 -9.45 -5.28 -21.55
CA HIS A 267 -8.85 -3.95 -21.38
C HIS A 267 -7.33 -3.99 -21.28
N ASP A 268 -6.72 -5.16 -21.16
CA ASP A 268 -5.27 -5.29 -21.05
C ASP A 268 -4.62 -5.46 -22.43
N ILE A 269 -5.14 -6.40 -23.22
CA ILE A 269 -4.60 -6.71 -24.55
C ILE A 269 -5.55 -6.42 -25.72
N GLY A 270 -6.83 -6.15 -25.45
CA GLY A 270 -7.82 -5.76 -26.45
C GLY A 270 -8.52 -6.92 -27.15
N TYR A 271 -9.36 -7.74 -26.50
CA TYR A 271 -10.06 -8.83 -27.20
C TYR A 271 -10.95 -8.31 -28.34
N GLY A 272 -10.59 -8.64 -29.59
CA GLY A 272 -11.20 -8.10 -30.82
C GLY A 272 -10.33 -7.07 -31.55
N ASP A 273 -9.57 -6.26 -30.81
CA ASP A 273 -8.62 -5.26 -31.32
C ASP A 273 -7.19 -5.58 -30.86
N THR A 274 -6.87 -6.87 -30.71
CA THR A 274 -5.61 -7.31 -30.11
C THR A 274 -4.48 -7.04 -31.09
N THR A 275 -3.46 -6.32 -30.62
CA THR A 275 -2.27 -6.02 -31.43
C THR A 275 -1.05 -6.78 -30.91
N TYR A 276 -0.08 -7.03 -31.78
CA TYR A 276 1.19 -7.63 -31.38
C TYR A 276 1.95 -6.75 -30.39
N GLN A 277 1.78 -5.42 -30.47
CA GLN A 277 2.28 -4.47 -29.49
C GLN A 277 1.70 -4.74 -28.09
N HIS A 278 0.38 -4.89 -28.00
CA HIS A 278 -0.30 -5.18 -26.73
C HIS A 278 0.13 -6.52 -26.13
N MET A 279 0.22 -7.57 -26.96
CA MET A 279 0.70 -8.88 -26.52
C MET A 279 2.16 -8.83 -26.08
N ALA A 280 3.02 -8.13 -26.82
CA ALA A 280 4.45 -8.06 -26.51
C ALA A 280 4.71 -7.37 -25.17
N ARG A 281 4.07 -6.22 -24.91
CA ARG A 281 4.23 -5.51 -23.62
C ARG A 281 3.62 -6.28 -22.45
N TRP A 282 2.51 -6.99 -22.68
CA TRP A 282 1.91 -7.86 -21.66
C TRP A 282 2.85 -9.02 -21.31
N ARG A 283 3.31 -9.75 -22.33
CA ARG A 283 4.26 -10.86 -22.18
C ARG A 283 5.53 -10.44 -21.46
N LYS A 284 6.09 -9.29 -21.82
CA LYS A 284 7.33 -8.79 -21.21
C LYS A 284 7.22 -8.55 -19.69
N LEU A 285 6.03 -8.22 -19.19
CA LEU A 285 5.83 -7.74 -17.82
C LEU A 285 5.02 -8.67 -16.92
N PHE A 286 4.28 -9.62 -17.50
CA PHE A 286 3.35 -10.48 -16.76
C PHE A 286 3.46 -11.96 -17.10
N GLU A 287 4.14 -12.33 -18.20
CA GLU A 287 4.44 -13.73 -18.51
C GLU A 287 5.78 -14.09 -17.88
N ILE A 288 5.80 -15.19 -17.13
CA ILE A 288 6.97 -15.73 -16.41
C ILE A 288 7.62 -16.78 -17.31
#